data_AF-A0A926VBG2-F1
#
_entry.id   AF-A0A926VBG2-F1
#
_cell.length_a   1.000
_cell.length_b   1.000
_cell.length_c   1.000
_cell.angle_alpha   90.00
_cell.angle_beta   90.00
_cell.angle_gamma   90.00
#
_symmetry.space_group_name_H-M   'P 1'
#
loop_
_entity.id
_entity.type
_entity.pdbx_description
1 polymer ?
#
loop_
_entity_poly.entity_id
_entity_poly.type
_entity_poly.pdbx_seq_one_letter_code
_entity_poly.pdbx_strand_id
1 'polypeptide(L)'
;MTHPASLCISTNPPALAIGLLAGVGGMDLGVVSAGWKNRLLPRWTIELIRIHTYSVFNRSLEIAHDWIDVICQRAEIEMEPWDYCLVWVKHIQPDQHGYRAECVRELAKHTFGQYKFDTINKRWGAKFEKRPDGVLQLLQASHALRTMQIELFNLEGKVKYLSDVVNKALPN
;
A
#
# COMPACT_ATOMS: atom_id res chain seq x y z
N MET A 1 21.57 -23.13 -7.14
CA MET A 1 20.49 -23.42 -6.18
C MET A 1 20.76 -22.60 -4.94
N THR A 2 20.15 -21.43 -4.84
CA THR A 2 20.27 -20.51 -3.70
C THR A 2 18.86 -20.03 -3.40
N HIS A 3 18.34 -20.40 -2.24
CA HIS A 3 17.00 -20.06 -1.74
C HIS A 3 16.85 -18.55 -1.53
N PRO A 4 15.76 -17.91 -1.98
CA PRO A 4 15.41 -16.56 -1.54
C PRO A 4 14.31 -16.66 -0.47
N ALA A 5 14.68 -16.91 0.78
CA ALA A 5 13.78 -16.84 1.94
C ALA A 5 14.29 -15.85 3.00
N SER A 6 15.11 -14.86 2.60
CA SER A 6 15.91 -14.10 3.57
C SER A 6 15.30 -12.78 4.07
N LEU A 7 14.05 -12.44 3.74
CA LEU A 7 13.43 -11.19 4.22
C LEU A 7 12.10 -11.36 4.97
N CYS A 8 11.61 -12.59 5.16
CA CYS A 8 10.51 -12.87 6.10
C CYS A 8 11.02 -13.16 7.52
N ILE A 9 12.29 -12.84 7.82
CA ILE A 9 12.79 -12.90 9.19
C ILE A 9 12.23 -11.66 9.90
N SER A 10 11.19 -11.90 10.70
CA SER A 10 10.71 -11.04 11.78
C SER A 10 11.90 -10.47 12.56
N THR A 11 12.33 -9.26 12.19
CA THR A 11 13.15 -8.43 13.05
C THR A 11 12.20 -7.46 13.74
N ASN A 12 12.03 -7.64 15.05
CA ASN A 12 11.41 -6.69 15.95
C ASN A 12 11.72 -5.23 15.54
N PRO A 13 10.73 -4.32 15.40
CA PRO A 13 11.03 -2.91 15.32
C PRO A 13 11.22 -2.37 16.74
N PRO A 14 12.31 -1.64 16.99
CA PRO A 14 12.06 -0.26 17.39
C PRO A 14 13.02 0.66 16.63
N ALA A 15 12.50 1.54 15.75
CA ALA A 15 13.03 2.89 15.53
C ALA A 15 12.53 3.61 14.26
N LEU A 16 11.93 2.95 13.25
CA LEU A 16 11.76 3.59 11.93
C LEU A 16 10.32 3.85 11.47
N ALA A 17 9.34 3.82 12.37
CA ALA A 17 7.93 4.14 12.07
C ALA A 17 7.57 5.62 12.32
N ILE A 18 8.44 6.58 11.98
CA ILE A 18 8.12 8.03 12.07
C ILE A 18 7.93 8.69 10.69
N GLY A 19 8.24 8.01 9.57
CA GLY A 19 8.23 8.66 8.24
C GLY A 19 6.97 8.52 7.38
N LEU A 20 6.03 7.62 7.71
CA LEU A 20 5.03 7.13 6.73
C LEU A 20 3.56 7.28 7.16
N LEU A 21 3.25 8.32 7.95
CA LEU A 21 1.88 8.81 8.20
C LEU A 21 1.78 10.36 8.16
N ALA A 22 2.48 10.99 7.20
CA ALA A 22 2.32 12.43 6.93
C ALA A 22 1.30 12.72 5.81
N GLY A 23 0.48 11.76 5.39
CA GLY A 23 -0.24 11.84 4.11
C GLY A 23 -1.72 11.42 4.07
N VAL A 24 -2.38 11.18 5.21
CA VAL A 24 -3.84 10.91 5.21
C VAL A 24 -4.48 11.61 6.40
N GLY A 25 -5.30 12.60 6.12
CA GLY A 25 -6.09 13.31 7.13
C GLY A 25 -5.62 14.73 7.39
N GLY A 26 -5.75 15.60 6.38
CA GLY A 26 -6.19 16.96 6.63
C GLY A 26 -7.55 16.92 7.34
N MET A 27 -7.54 16.65 8.64
CA MET A 27 -8.49 17.28 9.53
C MET A 27 -7.92 18.67 9.74
N ASP A 28 -8.65 19.66 9.25
CA ASP A 28 -8.53 21.02 9.72
C ASP A 28 -8.32 21.01 11.24
N LEU A 29 -7.08 21.24 11.67
CA LEU A 29 -6.83 22.03 12.86
C LEU A 29 -7.24 23.46 12.50
N GLY A 30 -8.54 23.61 12.22
CA GLY A 30 -9.27 24.84 12.35
C GLY A 30 -9.07 25.22 13.79
N VAL A 31 -8.02 26.00 13.99
CA VAL A 31 -7.91 27.08 14.94
C VAL A 31 -9.29 27.39 15.50
N VAL A 32 -9.64 26.74 16.61
CA VAL A 32 -10.63 27.24 17.55
C VAL A 32 -9.94 28.42 18.25
N SER A 33 -9.70 29.49 17.49
CA SER A 33 -9.37 30.81 18.02
C SER A 33 -10.67 31.44 18.52
N ALA A 34 -11.16 30.94 19.64
CA ALA A 34 -12.18 31.63 20.42
C ALA A 34 -12.08 31.19 21.88
N GLY A 35 -11.16 31.84 22.61
CA GLY A 35 -11.39 32.14 24.03
C GLY A 35 -11.21 31.04 25.09
N TRP A 36 -10.23 30.15 24.97
CA TRP A 36 -9.88 29.21 26.06
C TRP A 36 -8.43 29.40 26.50
N LYS A 37 -8.14 30.55 27.13
CA LYS A 37 -6.93 30.70 27.95
C LYS A 37 -7.20 30.07 29.32
N ASN A 38 -6.36 29.10 29.69
CA ASN A 38 -6.16 28.57 31.04
C ASN A 38 -7.25 27.66 31.62
N ARG A 39 -7.46 26.48 31.01
CA ARG A 39 -7.94 25.31 31.76
C ARG A 39 -6.95 24.17 31.57
N LEU A 40 -6.02 24.05 32.52
CA LEU A 40 -5.12 22.90 32.61
C LEU A 40 -5.99 21.64 32.70
N LEU A 41 -6.01 20.86 31.63
CA LEU A 41 -6.67 19.57 31.62
C LEU A 41 -6.08 18.73 32.76
N PRO A 42 -6.91 18.15 33.63
CA PRO A 42 -6.40 17.40 34.77
C PRO A 42 -5.65 16.17 34.24
N ARG A 43 -4.52 15.85 34.89
CA ARG A 43 -3.49 14.90 34.43
C ARG A 43 -4.05 13.53 33.97
N TRP A 44 -5.19 13.10 34.52
CA TRP A 44 -5.89 11.88 34.14
C TRP A 44 -6.48 11.89 32.71
N THR A 45 -6.89 13.06 32.19
CA THR A 45 -7.41 13.17 30.81
C THR A 45 -6.32 13.00 29.74
N ILE A 46 -5.09 13.43 30.02
CA ILE A 46 -3.93 13.23 29.14
C ILE A 46 -3.56 11.74 29.09
N GLU A 47 -3.63 11.03 30.23
CA GLU A 47 -3.36 9.59 30.27
C GLU A 47 -4.45 8.76 29.55
N LEU A 48 -5.72 9.15 29.62
CA LEU A 48 -6.79 8.46 28.88
C LEU A 48 -6.67 8.64 27.36
N ILE A 49 -6.30 9.83 26.88
CA ILE A 49 -6.03 10.08 25.46
C ILE A 49 -4.81 9.27 25.01
N ARG A 50 -3.77 9.17 25.85
CA ARG A 50 -2.60 8.33 25.58
C ARG A 50 -3.00 6.86 25.48
N ILE A 51 -3.77 6.32 26.43
CA ILE A 51 -4.19 4.91 26.42
C ILE A 51 -5.03 4.57 25.18
N HIS A 52 -5.97 5.46 24.78
CA HIS A 52 -6.78 5.22 23.58
C HIS A 52 -5.98 5.36 22.28
N THR A 53 -5.05 6.30 22.18
CA THR A 53 -4.19 6.40 20.99
C THR A 53 -3.25 5.19 20.88
N TYR A 54 -2.71 4.69 22.00
CA TYR A 54 -1.89 3.47 22.02
C TYR A 54 -2.68 2.20 21.64
N SER A 55 -3.93 2.03 22.09
CA SER A 55 -4.68 0.79 21.78
C SER A 55 -5.14 0.73 20.32
N VAL A 56 -5.51 1.86 19.72
CA VAL A 56 -5.87 1.94 18.29
C VAL A 56 -4.62 1.76 17.41
N PHE A 57 -3.47 2.32 17.82
CA PHE A 57 -2.20 2.15 17.11
C PHE A 57 -1.70 0.69 17.17
N ASN A 58 -1.76 0.04 18.33
CA ASN A 58 -1.37 -1.36 18.48
C ASN A 58 -2.24 -2.31 17.65
N ARG A 59 -3.56 -2.10 17.63
CA ARG A 59 -4.46 -2.91 16.80
C ARG A 59 -4.19 -2.72 15.30
N SER A 60 -3.78 -1.52 14.89
CA SER A 60 -3.41 -1.24 13.50
C SER A 60 -2.09 -1.92 13.09
N LEU A 61 -1.13 -2.01 14.02
CA LEU A 61 0.14 -2.73 13.84
C LEU A 61 -0.04 -4.25 13.78
N GLU A 62 -0.89 -4.82 14.64
CA GLU A 62 -1.21 -6.26 14.60
C GLU A 62 -1.86 -6.67 13.29
N ILE A 63 -2.82 -5.87 12.80
CA ILE A 63 -3.44 -6.09 11.49
C ILE A 63 -2.36 -6.00 10.39
N ALA A 64 -1.47 -5.01 10.44
CA ALA A 64 -0.40 -4.85 9.45
C ALA A 64 0.55 -6.06 9.39
N HIS A 65 0.84 -6.71 10.53
CA HIS A 65 1.67 -7.92 10.57
C HIS A 65 0.98 -9.11 9.90
N ASP A 66 -0.31 -9.33 10.17
CA ASP A 66 -1.09 -10.39 9.49
C ASP A 66 -1.15 -10.18 7.97
N TRP A 67 -1.27 -8.92 7.52
CA TRP A 67 -1.23 -8.61 6.09
C TRP A 67 0.13 -8.88 5.45
N ILE A 68 1.23 -8.62 6.16
CA ILE A 68 2.56 -8.93 5.68
C ILE A 68 2.68 -10.44 5.44
N ASP A 69 2.21 -11.28 6.37
CA ASP A 69 2.28 -12.73 6.22
C ASP A 69 1.44 -13.25 5.04
N VAL A 70 0.24 -12.69 4.81
CA VAL A 70 -0.59 -13.03 3.65
C VAL A 70 0.05 -12.59 2.32
N ILE A 71 0.71 -11.44 2.30
CA ILE A 71 1.47 -10.98 1.13
C ILE A 71 2.67 -11.90 0.89
N CYS A 72 3.37 -12.30 1.96
CA CYS A 72 4.51 -13.21 1.90
C CYS A 72 4.15 -14.61 1.42
N GLN A 73 2.98 -15.16 1.79
CA GLN A 73 2.52 -16.47 1.30
C GLN A 73 2.17 -16.48 -0.20
N ARG A 74 1.78 -15.34 -0.77
CA ARG A 74 1.51 -15.20 -2.22
C ARG A 74 2.74 -14.77 -3.03
N ALA A 75 3.83 -14.44 -2.36
CA ALA A 75 5.06 -13.92 -2.94
C ALA A 75 6.04 -15.03 -3.38
N GLU A 76 5.55 -16.14 -3.93
CA GLU A 76 6.44 -17.23 -4.39
C GLU A 76 7.03 -17.00 -5.80
N ILE A 77 6.51 -16.02 -6.56
CA ILE A 77 6.95 -15.75 -7.94
C ILE A 77 7.65 -14.40 -8.01
N GLU A 78 8.97 -14.40 -8.21
CA GLU A 78 9.73 -13.19 -8.54
C GLU A 78 9.12 -12.55 -9.79
N MET A 79 8.74 -11.28 -9.70
CA MET A 79 8.06 -10.57 -10.78
C MET A 79 9.02 -9.59 -11.46
N GLU A 80 9.36 -9.89 -12.70
CA GLU A 80 10.16 -9.02 -13.55
C GLU A 80 9.40 -7.73 -13.89
N PRO A 81 10.08 -6.58 -14.09
CA PRO A 81 9.41 -5.34 -14.47
C PRO A 81 8.62 -5.46 -15.77
N TRP A 82 9.12 -6.25 -16.72
CA TRP A 82 8.41 -6.50 -17.96
C TRP A 82 7.10 -7.25 -17.73
N ASP A 83 7.15 -8.32 -16.94
CA ASP A 83 5.97 -9.13 -16.60
C ASP A 83 4.95 -8.32 -15.81
N TYR A 84 5.41 -7.50 -14.87
CA TYR A 84 4.56 -6.56 -14.13
C TYR A 84 3.79 -5.65 -15.11
N CYS A 85 4.49 -5.06 -16.08
CA CYS A 85 3.85 -4.19 -17.06
C CYS A 85 2.85 -4.94 -17.94
N LEU A 86 3.14 -6.18 -18.36
CA LEU A 86 2.20 -6.97 -19.16
C LEU A 86 0.87 -7.22 -18.42
N VAL A 87 0.93 -7.40 -17.11
CA VAL A 87 -0.27 -7.63 -16.29
C VAL A 87 -1.08 -6.33 -16.11
N TRP A 88 -0.40 -5.21 -15.90
CA TRP A 88 -1.03 -3.99 -15.39
C TRP A 88 -1.21 -2.87 -16.42
N VAL A 89 -0.39 -2.82 -17.47
CA VAL A 89 -0.48 -1.84 -18.55
C VAL A 89 -1.33 -2.42 -19.68
N LYS A 90 -2.66 -2.33 -19.52
CA LYS A 90 -3.61 -2.95 -20.47
C LYS A 90 -4.08 -2.03 -21.61
N HIS A 91 -3.82 -0.74 -21.51
CA HIS A 91 -4.40 0.26 -22.43
C HIS A 91 -3.53 0.54 -23.68
N ILE A 92 -2.29 0.05 -23.70
CA ILE A 92 -1.36 0.11 -24.84
C ILE A 92 -0.77 -1.30 -24.98
N GLN A 93 -0.63 -1.80 -26.21
CA GLN A 93 -0.01 -3.11 -26.44
C GLN A 93 1.53 -3.04 -26.38
N PRO A 94 2.23 -4.13 -26.01
CA PRO A 94 3.70 -4.13 -25.84
C PRO A 94 4.51 -3.74 -27.08
N ASP A 95 3.96 -3.97 -28.27
CA ASP A 95 4.54 -3.66 -29.58
C ASP A 95 4.24 -2.22 -30.03
N GLN A 96 3.34 -1.51 -29.35
CA GLN A 96 2.95 -0.16 -29.71
C GLN A 96 3.93 0.90 -29.19
N HIS A 97 4.10 1.94 -29.99
CA HIS A 97 4.87 3.11 -29.60
C HIS A 97 4.28 3.75 -28.34
N GLY A 98 5.14 4.03 -27.35
CA GLY A 98 4.74 4.61 -26.07
C GLY A 98 4.49 3.59 -24.96
N TYR A 99 4.37 2.29 -25.26
CA TYR A 99 4.21 1.25 -24.23
C TYR A 99 5.31 1.30 -23.18
N ARG A 100 6.57 1.41 -23.62
CA ARG A 100 7.71 1.48 -22.69
C ARG A 100 7.62 2.70 -21.78
N ALA A 101 7.26 3.86 -22.31
CA ALA A 101 7.14 5.07 -21.49
C ALA A 101 6.05 4.90 -20.42
N GLU A 102 4.94 4.26 -20.78
CA GLU A 102 3.86 4.00 -19.85
C GLU A 102 4.21 2.94 -18.82
N CYS A 103 4.85 1.85 -19.23
CA CYS A 103 5.42 0.86 -18.33
C CYS A 103 6.36 1.50 -17.31
N VAL A 104 7.22 2.44 -17.73
CA VAL A 104 8.10 3.17 -16.80
C VAL A 104 7.31 4.06 -15.83
N ARG A 105 6.23 4.72 -16.25
CA ARG A 105 5.35 5.48 -15.34
C ARG A 105 4.71 4.56 -14.30
N GLU A 106 4.24 3.41 -14.75
CA GLU A 106 3.59 2.44 -13.89
C GLU A 106 4.56 1.87 -12.85
N LEU A 107 5.77 1.48 -13.28
CA LEU A 107 6.83 1.03 -12.37
C LEU A 107 7.24 2.12 -11.37
N ALA A 108 7.35 3.38 -11.80
CA ALA A 108 7.70 4.48 -10.89
C ALA A 108 6.63 4.71 -9.81
N LYS A 109 5.35 4.56 -10.17
CA LYS A 109 4.23 4.66 -9.23
C LYS A 109 4.21 3.51 -8.23
N HIS A 110 4.55 2.31 -8.69
CA HIS A 110 4.37 1.07 -7.94
C HIS A 110 5.63 0.53 -7.25
N THR A 111 6.73 1.26 -7.35
CA THR A 111 7.93 1.07 -6.52
C THR A 111 7.92 1.98 -5.28
N PHE A 112 6.74 2.43 -4.85
CA PHE A 112 6.53 3.25 -3.64
C PHE A 112 7.39 4.51 -3.57
N GLY A 113 7.70 5.10 -4.74
CA GLY A 113 8.54 6.29 -4.84
C GLY A 113 10.04 6.04 -4.65
N GLN A 114 10.48 4.79 -4.45
CA GLN A 114 11.90 4.45 -4.36
C GLN A 114 12.63 4.72 -5.68
N TYR A 115 11.96 4.52 -6.81
CA TYR A 115 12.54 4.74 -8.13
C TYR A 115 11.71 5.73 -8.93
N LYS A 116 12.33 6.84 -9.33
CA LYS A 116 11.71 7.88 -10.16
C LYS A 116 11.71 7.47 -11.63
N PHE A 117 10.77 8.04 -12.40
CA PHE A 117 10.65 7.83 -13.85
C PHE A 117 12.00 7.94 -14.58
N ASP A 118 12.75 9.02 -14.36
CA ASP A 118 14.05 9.23 -15.00
C ASP A 118 15.09 8.15 -14.67
N THR A 119 15.10 7.69 -13.42
CA THR A 119 16.01 6.64 -12.96
C THR A 119 15.74 5.35 -13.72
N ILE A 120 14.48 4.94 -13.78
CA ILE A 120 14.06 3.74 -14.48
C ILE A 120 14.33 3.89 -15.98
N ASN A 121 13.88 5.00 -16.57
CA ASN A 121 13.95 5.24 -18.01
C ASN A 121 15.39 5.21 -18.54
N LYS A 122 16.34 5.82 -17.80
CA LYS A 122 17.73 6.03 -18.25
C LYS A 122 18.70 4.95 -17.74
N ARG A 123 18.47 4.39 -16.55
CA ARG A 123 19.47 3.53 -15.89
C ARG A 123 19.18 2.05 -15.95
N TRP A 124 17.92 1.64 -16.11
CA TRP A 124 17.57 0.22 -16.05
C TRP A 124 17.75 -0.49 -17.40
N GLY A 125 18.06 0.23 -18.47
CA GLY A 125 18.24 -0.35 -19.80
C GLY A 125 16.93 -0.46 -20.58
N ALA A 126 17.01 -1.00 -21.79
CA ALA A 126 15.86 -1.05 -22.70
C ALA A 126 14.85 -2.11 -22.26
N LYS A 127 15.34 -3.24 -21.73
CA LYS A 127 14.58 -4.39 -21.25
C LYS A 127 14.62 -4.54 -19.73
N PHE A 128 14.98 -3.47 -19.02
CA PHE A 128 15.12 -3.45 -17.55
C PHE A 128 16.25 -4.35 -17.01
N GLU A 129 17.21 -4.71 -17.86
CA GLU A 129 18.31 -5.62 -17.53
C GLU A 129 19.28 -5.10 -16.46
N LYS A 130 19.29 -3.79 -16.19
CA LYS A 130 20.13 -3.14 -15.17
C LYS A 130 19.34 -2.70 -13.94
N ARG A 131 18.14 -3.24 -13.72
CA ARG A 131 17.36 -2.94 -12.52
C ARG A 131 18.10 -3.45 -11.26
N PRO A 132 17.97 -2.78 -10.11
CA PRO A 132 18.41 -3.33 -8.83
C PRO A 132 17.61 -4.57 -8.41
N ASP A 133 18.24 -5.55 -7.77
CA ASP A 133 17.58 -6.81 -7.35
C ASP A 133 16.40 -6.59 -6.41
N GLY A 134 16.50 -5.60 -5.51
CA GLY A 134 15.42 -5.24 -4.58
C GLY A 134 14.12 -4.77 -5.28
N VAL A 135 14.18 -4.41 -6.56
CA VAL A 135 12.98 -4.06 -7.35
C VAL A 135 12.03 -5.24 -7.47
N LEU A 136 12.53 -6.46 -7.61
CA LEU A 136 11.70 -7.65 -7.80
C LEU A 136 10.73 -7.85 -6.64
N GLN A 137 11.22 -7.66 -5.41
CA GLN A 137 10.42 -7.77 -4.19
C GLN A 137 9.37 -6.65 -4.09
N LEU A 138 9.73 -5.43 -4.49
CA LEU A 138 8.78 -4.31 -4.48
C LEU A 138 7.66 -4.51 -5.50
N LEU A 139 7.98 -5.00 -6.70
CA LEU A 139 6.99 -5.27 -7.74
C LEU A 139 6.08 -6.42 -7.35
N GLN A 140 6.62 -7.44 -6.70
CA GLN A 140 5.86 -8.55 -6.16
C GLN A 140 4.88 -8.08 -5.07
N ALA A 141 5.35 -7.30 -4.09
CA ALA A 141 4.49 -6.71 -3.06
C ALA A 141 3.42 -5.82 -3.70
N SER A 142 3.80 -4.98 -4.67
CA SER A 142 2.83 -4.15 -5.38
C SER A 142 1.81 -4.96 -6.17
N HIS A 143 2.21 -6.07 -6.78
CA HIS A 143 1.30 -6.94 -7.52
C HIS A 143 0.29 -7.57 -6.56
N ALA A 144 0.75 -8.12 -5.44
CA ALA A 144 -0.13 -8.70 -4.41
C ALA A 144 -1.14 -7.67 -3.89
N LEU A 145 -0.68 -6.48 -3.51
CA LEU A 145 -1.54 -5.40 -3.00
C LEU A 145 -2.61 -4.99 -4.02
N ARG A 146 -2.24 -4.84 -5.29
CA ARG A 146 -3.19 -4.45 -6.32
C ARG A 146 -4.20 -5.56 -6.64
N THR A 147 -3.76 -6.82 -6.66
CA THR A 147 -4.66 -7.96 -6.80
C THR A 147 -5.68 -8.00 -5.66
N MET A 148 -5.24 -7.81 -4.42
CA MET A 148 -6.14 -7.73 -3.26
C MET A 148 -7.14 -6.57 -3.38
N GLN A 149 -6.68 -5.40 -3.84
CA GLN A 149 -7.55 -4.24 -4.04
C GLN A 149 -8.67 -4.53 -5.05
N ILE A 150 -8.36 -5.24 -6.14
CA ILE A 150 -9.35 -5.62 -7.16
C ILE A 150 -10.36 -6.62 -6.60
N GLU A 151 -9.88 -7.66 -5.91
CA GLU A 151 -10.76 -8.65 -5.29
C GLU A 151 -11.70 -8.01 -4.25
N LEU A 152 -11.18 -7.09 -3.45
CA LEU A 152 -11.98 -6.36 -2.48
C LEU A 152 -13.09 -5.54 -3.16
N PHE A 153 -12.76 -4.79 -4.21
CA PHE A 153 -13.73 -4.02 -4.98
C PHE A 153 -14.82 -4.93 -5.60
N ASN A 154 -14.42 -6.09 -6.11
CA ASN A 154 -15.36 -7.08 -6.66
C ASN A 154 -16.30 -7.64 -5.58
N LEU A 155 -15.81 -7.89 -4.38
CA LEU A 155 -16.61 -8.37 -3.25
C LEU A 155 -17.60 -7.30 -2.77
N GLU A 156 -17.17 -6.04 -2.65
CA GLU A 156 -18.05 -4.92 -2.30
C GLU A 156 -19.21 -4.78 -3.30
N GLY A 157 -18.92 -4.92 -4.59
CA GLY A 157 -19.95 -4.94 -5.64
C GLY A 157 -20.98 -6.06 -5.47
N LYS A 158 -20.53 -7.27 -5.13
CA LYS A 158 -21.41 -8.42 -4.86
C LYS A 158 -22.27 -8.21 -3.62
N VAL A 159 -21.69 -7.70 -2.53
CA VAL A 159 -22.42 -7.43 -1.29
C VAL A 159 -23.51 -6.39 -1.53
N LYS A 160 -23.19 -5.30 -2.25
CA LYS A 160 -24.16 -4.27 -2.62
C LYS A 160 -25.31 -4.86 -3.44
N TYR A 161 -24.99 -5.65 -4.46
CA TYR A 161 -26.00 -6.32 -5.28
C TYR A 161 -26.94 -7.21 -4.44
N LEU A 162 -26.40 -8.02 -3.53
CA LEU A 162 -27.20 -8.87 -2.66
C LEU A 162 -28.09 -8.05 -1.71
N SER A 163 -27.57 -6.95 -1.17
CA SER A 163 -28.35 -6.04 -0.33
C SER A 163 -29.55 -5.45 -1.09
N ASP A 164 -29.34 -5.00 -2.33
CA ASP A 164 -30.41 -4.47 -3.18
C ASP A 164 -31.48 -5.52 -3.50
N VAL A 165 -31.09 -6.79 -3.70
CA VAL A 165 -32.02 -7.91 -3.93
C VAL A 165 -32.86 -8.18 -2.68
N VAL A 166 -32.23 -8.25 -1.50
CA VAL A 166 -32.93 -8.50 -0.23
C VAL A 166 -33.92 -7.36 0.07
N ASN A 167 -33.51 -6.11 -0.10
CA ASN A 167 -34.36 -4.93 0.13
C ASN A 167 -35.55 -4.86 -0.83
N LYS A 168 -35.43 -5.39 -2.05
CA LYS A 168 -36.56 -5.50 -2.99
C LYS A 168 -37.50 -6.66 -2.67
N ALA A 169 -36.97 -7.77 -2.16
CA ALA A 169 -37.74 -8.98 -1.86
C ALA A 169 -38.55 -8.89 -0.56
N LEU A 170 -38.12 -8.04 0.38
CA LEU A 170 -38.83 -7.74 1.62
C LEU A 170 -39.32 -6.29 1.61
N PRO A 171 -40.41 -5.97 0.88
CA PRO A 171 -41.09 -4.70 1.09
C PRO A 171 -41.62 -4.68 2.54
N ASN A 172 -41.30 -3.60 3.28
CA ASN A 172 -41.78 -3.37 4.64
C ASN A 172 -43.29 -3.59 4.80
#